data_AF-A0A979FY72-F1
#
_entry.id   AF-A0A979FY72-F1
#
_cell.length_a   1.000
_cell.length_b   1.000
_cell.length_c   1.000
_cell.angle_alpha   90.00
_cell.angle_beta   90.00
_cell.angle_gamma   90.00
#
_symmetry.space_group_name_H-M   'P 1'
#
loop_
_entity.id
_entity.type
_entity.pdbx_description
1 polymer ?
#
loop_
_entity_poly.entity_id
_entity_poly.type
_entity_poly.pdbx_seq_one_letter_code
_entity_poly.pdbx_strand_id
1 'polypeptide(L)'
;MQNRFSKLDKQLRQLFTEPISLLHFCSIYKQTPEKIDRWRSFNDVSRDTLQLQKTIVADKLISIGSSNDDVLIDDLFMVIGQWALEFLGCNKITFTDAERTRLQRKCCDKINLHCQGADVDAGVFLNVMLKVTRSLSGSAGTTYSFAHKSTQERLAAHYITEQMLGTDKPSLTDMGVTPETSPSFLEVLQYVLQDLSSSSPRQFQKRWPQLRDALTAAGVTRGGDWQAVLLRSPEVTALAKHAAKITIKETDVWDVHSGESM
;
A
#
# COMPACT_ATOMS: atom_id res chain seq x y z
N MET A 1 -15.85 -13.43 16.01
CA MET A 1 -14.56 -13.33 15.30
C MET A 1 -14.19 -14.66 14.68
N GLN A 2 -13.93 -15.70 15.48
CA GLN A 2 -13.56 -17.05 15.00
C GLN A 2 -14.50 -17.62 13.92
N ASN A 3 -15.83 -17.52 14.10
CA ASN A 3 -16.82 -18.00 13.13
C ASN A 3 -16.69 -17.33 11.74
N ARG A 4 -16.45 -16.01 11.69
CA ARG A 4 -16.22 -15.33 10.41
C ARG A 4 -14.88 -15.70 9.80
N PHE A 5 -13.82 -15.77 10.61
CA PHE A 5 -12.50 -16.18 10.13
C PHE A 5 -12.54 -17.59 9.53
N SER A 6 -13.22 -18.55 10.17
CA SER A 6 -13.35 -19.94 9.66
C SER A 6 -14.14 -20.05 8.36
N LYS A 7 -14.97 -19.05 8.02
CA LYS A 7 -15.74 -19.00 6.76
C LYS A 7 -14.94 -18.43 5.59
N LEU A 8 -13.77 -17.84 5.83
CA LEU A 8 -12.88 -17.41 4.76
C LEU A 8 -12.34 -18.62 3.99
N ASP A 9 -12.09 -18.40 2.69
CA ASP A 9 -11.42 -19.38 1.85
C ASP A 9 -10.10 -19.87 2.47
N LYS A 10 -9.74 -21.15 2.25
CA LYS A 10 -8.52 -21.74 2.85
C LYS A 10 -7.27 -20.98 2.44
N GLN A 11 -7.15 -20.59 1.16
CA GLN A 11 -6.00 -19.86 0.64
C GLN A 11 -5.93 -18.47 1.26
N LEU A 12 -7.08 -17.78 1.36
CA LEU A 12 -7.14 -16.48 2.01
C LEU A 12 -6.78 -16.55 3.50
N ARG A 13 -7.20 -17.61 4.22
CA ARG A 13 -6.82 -17.84 5.62
C ARG A 13 -5.31 -18.02 5.81
N GLN A 14 -4.64 -18.67 4.86
CA GLN A 14 -3.18 -18.88 4.89
C GLN A 14 -2.39 -17.56 4.80
N LEU A 15 -3.00 -16.47 4.33
CA LEU A 15 -2.38 -15.14 4.30
C LEU A 15 -2.41 -14.43 5.66
N PHE A 16 -3.16 -14.95 6.62
CA PHE A 16 -3.23 -14.42 7.99
C PHE A 16 -2.26 -15.15 8.95
N THR A 17 -1.17 -15.68 8.42
CA THR A 17 -0.05 -16.23 9.21
C THR A 17 0.81 -15.12 9.83
N GLU A 18 0.84 -13.95 9.21
CA GLU A 18 1.55 -12.79 9.74
C GLU A 18 0.72 -12.05 10.81
N PRO A 19 1.33 -11.71 11.97
CA PRO A 19 0.62 -10.98 13.03
C PRO A 19 -0.02 -9.67 12.56
N ILE A 20 0.61 -8.96 11.63
CA ILE A 20 0.09 -7.70 11.10
C ILE A 20 -1.20 -7.91 10.27
N SER A 21 -1.28 -8.98 9.48
CA SER A 21 -2.48 -9.36 8.74
C SER A 21 -3.63 -9.69 9.69
N LEU A 22 -3.35 -10.38 10.80
CA LEU A 22 -4.34 -10.65 11.84
C LEU A 22 -4.82 -9.38 12.54
N LEU A 23 -3.94 -8.41 12.78
CA LEU A 23 -4.32 -7.10 13.34
C LEU A 23 -5.24 -6.32 12.39
N HIS A 24 -4.98 -6.35 11.08
CA HIS A 24 -5.89 -5.77 10.08
C HIS A 24 -7.25 -6.47 10.09
N PHE A 25 -7.27 -7.81 10.09
CA PHE A 25 -8.51 -8.58 10.23
C PHE A 25 -9.31 -8.16 11.46
N CYS A 26 -8.64 -8.08 12.61
CA CYS A 26 -9.27 -7.69 13.88
C CYS A 26 -9.84 -6.27 13.82
N SER A 27 -9.12 -5.34 13.20
CA SER A 27 -9.53 -3.94 13.08
C SER A 27 -10.77 -3.82 12.18
N ILE A 28 -10.77 -4.50 11.04
CA ILE A 28 -11.92 -4.51 10.11
C ILE A 28 -13.11 -5.24 10.75
N TYR A 29 -12.88 -6.38 11.42
CA TYR A 29 -13.95 -7.09 12.13
C TYR A 29 -14.65 -6.23 13.18
N LYS A 30 -13.91 -5.33 13.85
CA LYS A 30 -14.47 -4.45 14.87
C LYS A 30 -15.28 -3.30 14.28
N GLN A 31 -14.92 -2.79 13.10
CA GLN A 31 -15.49 -1.56 12.56
C GLN A 31 -16.44 -1.79 11.37
N THR A 32 -16.10 -2.70 10.46
CA THR A 32 -16.87 -3.02 9.23
C THR A 32 -16.91 -4.54 8.96
N PRO A 33 -17.46 -5.35 9.89
CA PRO A 33 -17.42 -6.81 9.80
C PRO A 33 -18.07 -7.40 8.56
N GLU A 34 -19.04 -6.71 7.96
CA GLU A 34 -19.74 -7.09 6.74
C GLU A 34 -18.85 -7.10 5.49
N LYS A 35 -17.75 -6.32 5.48
CA LYS A 35 -16.79 -6.33 4.37
C LYS A 35 -16.05 -7.65 4.25
N ILE A 36 -15.78 -8.32 5.39
CA ILE A 36 -15.05 -9.58 5.46
C ILE A 36 -15.75 -10.68 4.64
N ASP A 37 -17.08 -10.68 4.58
CA ASP A 37 -17.84 -11.70 3.86
C ASP A 37 -17.62 -11.64 2.33
N ARG A 38 -17.14 -10.49 1.85
CA ARG A 38 -16.88 -10.21 0.43
C ARG A 38 -15.45 -10.50 0.01
N TRP A 39 -14.56 -10.80 0.96
CA TRP A 39 -13.16 -11.07 0.63
C TRP A 39 -13.00 -12.38 -0.12
N ARG A 40 -12.28 -12.30 -1.23
CA ARG A 40 -11.93 -13.43 -2.10
C ARG A 40 -10.43 -13.50 -2.35
N SER A 41 -9.71 -12.39 -2.21
CA SER A 41 -8.25 -12.36 -2.40
C SER A 41 -7.54 -11.48 -1.36
N PHE A 42 -6.21 -11.52 -1.38
CA PHE A 42 -5.36 -10.61 -0.60
C PHE A 42 -5.65 -9.13 -0.93
N ASN A 43 -5.96 -8.86 -2.20
CA ASN A 43 -6.26 -7.53 -2.68
C ASN A 43 -7.50 -6.94 -1.98
N ASP A 44 -8.54 -7.75 -1.73
CA ASP A 44 -9.71 -7.31 -0.98
C ASP A 44 -9.36 -6.88 0.44
N VAL A 45 -8.47 -7.64 1.11
CA VAL A 45 -7.98 -7.32 2.45
C VAL A 45 -7.18 -6.03 2.44
N SER A 46 -6.30 -5.86 1.45
CA SER A 46 -5.48 -4.66 1.28
C SER A 46 -6.33 -3.41 1.07
N ARG A 47 -7.26 -3.46 0.10
CA ARG A 47 -8.22 -2.39 -0.21
C ARG A 47 -9.03 -2.00 1.02
N ASP A 48 -9.60 -2.97 1.71
CA ASP A 48 -10.48 -2.68 2.84
C ASP A 48 -9.71 -2.20 4.07
N THR A 49 -8.42 -2.56 4.19
CA THR A 49 -7.50 -1.99 5.20
C THR A 49 -7.22 -0.51 4.93
N LEU A 50 -6.93 -0.15 3.67
CA LEU A 50 -6.73 1.25 3.29
C LEU A 50 -8.00 2.07 3.50
N GLN A 51 -9.16 1.53 3.09
CA GLN A 51 -10.45 2.19 3.28
C GLN A 51 -10.75 2.39 4.78
N LEU A 52 -10.43 1.42 5.63
CA LEU A 52 -10.57 1.57 7.08
C LEU A 52 -9.75 2.75 7.61
N GLN A 53 -8.50 2.91 7.13
CA GLN A 53 -7.66 4.04 7.53
C GLN A 53 -8.27 5.37 7.07
N LYS A 54 -8.77 5.45 5.83
CA LYS A 54 -9.48 6.64 5.33
C LYS A 54 -10.69 6.98 6.22
N THR A 55 -11.49 5.98 6.59
CA THR A 55 -12.64 6.17 7.51
C THR A 55 -12.20 6.68 8.89
N ILE A 56 -11.16 6.09 9.50
CA ILE A 56 -10.66 6.55 10.81
C ILE A 56 -10.18 8.01 10.75
N VAL A 57 -9.51 8.39 9.65
CA VAL A 57 -9.08 9.78 9.44
C VAL A 57 -10.28 10.70 9.25
N ALA A 58 -11.25 10.33 8.41
CA ALA A 58 -12.45 11.12 8.18
C ALA A 58 -13.22 11.37 9.48
N ASP A 59 -13.48 10.32 10.26
CA ASP A 59 -14.12 10.43 11.58
C ASP A 59 -13.34 11.37 12.52
N LYS A 60 -12.01 11.30 12.49
CA LYS A 60 -11.17 12.15 13.33
C LYS A 60 -11.21 13.61 12.89
N LEU A 61 -11.20 13.89 11.59
CA LEU A 61 -11.31 15.25 11.06
C LEU A 61 -12.69 15.84 11.34
N ILE A 62 -13.76 15.05 11.21
CA ILE A 62 -15.13 15.47 11.59
C ILE A 62 -15.18 15.82 13.08
N SER A 63 -14.55 15.02 13.95
CA SER A 63 -14.54 15.27 15.40
C SER A 63 -13.91 16.59 15.83
N ILE A 64 -13.09 17.20 14.96
CA ILE A 64 -12.43 18.49 15.21
C ILE A 64 -13.06 19.64 14.40
N GLY A 65 -14.22 19.41 13.77
CA GLY A 65 -14.99 20.44 13.08
C GLY A 65 -14.78 20.54 11.56
N SER A 66 -14.05 19.61 10.94
CA SER A 66 -14.00 19.52 9.47
C SER A 66 -15.32 18.99 8.92
N SER A 67 -15.71 19.44 7.72
CA SER A 67 -16.73 18.74 6.94
C SER A 67 -16.20 17.38 6.48
N ASN A 68 -17.10 16.40 6.29
CA ASN A 68 -16.75 15.16 5.62
C ASN A 68 -16.51 15.48 4.14
N ASP A 69 -15.25 15.48 3.72
CA ASP A 69 -14.83 15.78 2.36
C ASP A 69 -13.90 14.67 1.87
N ASP A 70 -14.47 13.73 1.11
CA ASP A 70 -13.73 12.59 0.56
C ASP A 70 -12.57 13.05 -0.33
N VAL A 71 -12.70 14.19 -1.02
CA VAL A 71 -11.64 14.74 -1.88
C VAL A 71 -10.46 15.21 -1.05
N LEU A 72 -10.73 15.90 0.08
CA LEU A 72 -9.67 16.27 1.02
C LEU A 72 -8.96 15.04 1.58
N ILE A 73 -9.71 13.99 1.95
CA ILE A 73 -9.13 12.75 2.47
C ILE A 73 -8.22 12.12 1.40
N ASP A 74 -8.68 12.01 0.16
CA ASP A 74 -7.89 11.46 -0.94
C ASP A 74 -6.63 12.30 -1.18
N ASP A 75 -6.74 13.63 -1.18
CA ASP A 75 -5.60 14.54 -1.32
C ASP A 75 -4.56 14.38 -0.20
N LEU A 76 -5.00 14.22 1.05
CA LEU A 76 -4.11 13.96 2.19
C LEU A 76 -3.42 12.59 2.07
N PHE A 77 -4.16 11.59 1.60
CA PHE A 77 -3.60 10.25 1.33
C PHE A 77 -2.60 10.26 0.17
N MET A 78 -2.81 11.10 -0.85
CA MET A 78 -1.84 11.32 -1.91
C MET A 78 -0.55 11.96 -1.39
N VAL A 79 -0.66 12.96 -0.52
CA VAL A 79 0.52 13.60 0.11
C VAL A 79 1.31 12.59 0.95
N ILE A 80 0.65 11.85 1.86
CA ILE A 80 1.37 10.90 2.72
C ILE A 80 1.89 9.71 1.94
N GLY A 81 1.21 9.27 0.87
CA GLY A 81 1.64 8.20 -0.01
C GLY A 81 2.90 8.56 -0.81
N GLN A 82 2.98 9.80 -1.31
CA GLN A 82 4.19 10.30 -1.96
C GLN A 82 5.39 10.27 -1.00
N TRP A 83 5.21 10.75 0.23
CA TRP A 83 6.25 10.74 1.25
C TRP A 83 6.63 9.33 1.69
N ALA A 84 5.66 8.43 1.79
CA ALA A 84 5.90 7.03 2.09
C ALA A 84 6.82 6.39 1.03
N LEU A 85 6.57 6.68 -0.25
CA LEU A 85 7.40 6.24 -1.37
C LEU A 85 8.82 6.82 -1.30
N GLU A 86 8.93 8.13 -1.07
CA GLU A 86 10.22 8.82 -0.98
C GLU A 86 11.08 8.25 0.16
N PHE A 87 10.47 8.03 1.33
CA PHE A 87 11.14 7.39 2.47
C PHE A 87 11.55 5.94 2.17
N LEU A 88 10.72 5.15 1.48
CA LEU A 88 11.09 3.80 1.08
C LEU A 88 12.29 3.81 0.12
N GLY A 89 12.33 4.76 -0.82
CA GLY A 89 13.46 4.91 -1.75
C GLY A 89 14.77 5.26 -1.04
N CYS A 90 14.70 5.92 0.11
CA CYS A 90 15.84 6.18 0.99
C CYS A 90 16.07 5.09 2.06
N ASN A 91 15.40 3.93 1.98
CA ASN A 91 15.43 2.86 2.98
C ASN A 91 15.13 3.34 4.41
N LYS A 92 14.19 4.27 4.54
CA LYS A 92 13.90 4.98 5.78
C LYS A 92 12.58 4.52 6.40
N ILE A 93 12.69 3.94 7.59
CA ILE A 93 11.54 3.48 8.42
C ILE A 93 11.19 4.44 9.56
N THR A 94 12.16 5.27 9.99
CA THR A 94 12.00 6.29 11.04
C THR A 94 12.49 7.63 10.52
N PHE A 95 11.77 8.70 10.83
CA PHE A 95 12.07 10.05 10.37
C PHE A 95 11.99 11.09 11.48
N THR A 96 12.62 12.24 11.22
CA THR A 96 12.89 13.31 12.18
C THR A 96 11.71 14.28 12.31
N ASP A 97 11.77 15.12 13.34
CA ASP A 97 10.78 16.20 13.53
C ASP A 97 10.79 17.24 12.40
N ALA A 98 11.98 17.53 11.85
CA ALA A 98 12.10 18.41 10.68
C ALA A 98 11.37 17.85 9.46
N GLU A 99 11.44 16.54 9.24
CA GLU A 99 10.74 15.86 8.14
C GLU A 99 9.25 15.80 8.38
N ARG A 100 8.81 15.48 9.60
CA ARG A 100 7.39 15.56 9.98
C ARG A 100 6.84 16.96 9.75
N THR A 101 7.57 18.00 10.13
CA THR A 101 7.15 19.40 9.96
C THR A 101 7.01 19.79 8.48
N ARG A 102 7.83 19.23 7.60
CA ARG A 102 7.70 19.43 6.14
C ARG A 102 6.48 18.71 5.58
N LEU A 103 6.24 17.47 6.00
CA LEU A 103 5.03 16.71 5.65
C LEU A 103 3.77 17.41 6.16
N GLN A 104 3.78 17.90 7.40
CA GLN A 104 2.67 18.63 8.01
C GLN A 104 2.31 19.87 7.20
N ARG A 105 3.30 20.64 6.75
CA ARG A 105 3.06 21.80 5.88
C ARG A 105 2.33 21.42 4.59
N LYS A 106 2.73 20.33 3.93
CA LYS A 106 2.04 19.84 2.72
C LYS A 106 0.60 19.41 2.99
N CYS A 107 0.34 18.84 4.17
CA CYS A 107 -1.02 18.51 4.59
C CYS A 107 -1.84 19.77 4.89
N CYS A 108 -1.25 20.76 5.57
CA CYS A 108 -1.89 22.07 5.80
C CYS A 108 -2.27 22.75 4.48
N ASP A 109 -1.38 22.74 3.48
CA ASP A 109 -1.67 23.32 2.16
C ASP A 109 -2.94 22.70 1.54
N LYS A 110 -3.10 21.37 1.63
CA LYS A 110 -4.30 20.67 1.16
C LYS A 110 -5.54 21.03 1.97
N ILE A 111 -5.45 21.00 3.30
CA ILE A 111 -6.56 21.36 4.18
C ILE A 111 -7.02 22.79 3.92
N ASN A 112 -6.11 23.74 3.78
CA ASN A 112 -6.43 25.15 3.53
C ASN A 112 -7.12 25.39 2.18
N LEU A 113 -6.82 24.56 1.17
CA LEU A 113 -7.48 24.63 -0.14
C LEU A 113 -8.96 24.20 -0.08
N HIS A 114 -9.26 23.18 0.73
CA HIS A 114 -10.61 22.62 0.85
C HIS A 114 -11.45 23.30 1.94
N CYS A 115 -10.84 23.65 3.05
CA CYS A 115 -11.50 24.26 4.21
C CYS A 115 -11.16 25.75 4.27
N GLN A 116 -11.84 26.57 3.46
CA GLN A 116 -11.64 28.03 3.37
C GLN A 116 -11.77 28.74 4.74
N GLY A 117 -10.69 28.81 5.51
CA GLY A 117 -10.61 29.52 6.79
C GLY A 117 -10.90 28.69 8.05
N ALA A 118 -11.03 27.36 7.97
CA ALA A 118 -11.09 26.53 9.17
C ALA A 118 -9.67 26.26 9.71
N ASP A 119 -9.41 26.58 10.98
CA ASP A 119 -8.15 26.30 11.66
C ASP A 119 -8.06 24.80 12.04
N VAL A 120 -7.97 23.95 11.02
CA VAL A 120 -7.85 22.50 11.19
C VAL A 120 -6.37 22.14 11.31
N ASP A 121 -5.95 21.72 12.50
CA ASP A 121 -4.58 21.27 12.73
C ASP A 121 -4.28 19.99 11.93
N ALA A 122 -3.50 20.13 10.85
CA ALA A 122 -3.00 19.00 10.05
C ALA A 122 -2.19 17.98 10.88
N GLY A 123 -1.70 18.38 12.05
CA GLY A 123 -1.11 17.50 13.03
C GLY A 123 -2.05 16.37 13.46
N VAL A 124 -3.37 16.59 13.46
CA VAL A 124 -4.36 15.55 13.81
C VAL A 124 -4.33 14.41 12.81
N PHE A 125 -4.30 14.71 11.51
CA PHE A 125 -4.13 13.70 10.45
C PHE A 125 -2.85 12.89 10.66
N LEU A 126 -1.72 13.57 10.84
CA LEU A 126 -0.44 12.90 11.03
C LEU A 126 -0.35 12.08 12.32
N ASN A 127 -1.04 12.50 13.38
CA ASN A 127 -1.09 11.75 14.65
C ASN A 127 -1.89 10.44 14.53
N VAL A 128 -2.86 10.37 13.59
CA VAL A 128 -3.55 9.12 13.26
C VAL A 128 -2.65 8.20 12.45
N MET A 129 -1.91 8.77 11.48
CA MET A 129 -1.12 7.98 10.53
C MET A 129 0.23 7.52 11.08
N LEU A 130 0.81 8.26 12.03
CA LEU A 130 2.19 8.08 12.47
C LEU A 130 2.29 7.70 13.95
N LYS A 131 3.20 6.76 14.22
CA LYS A 131 3.67 6.43 15.55
C LYS A 131 4.80 7.38 15.96
N VAL A 132 4.65 7.98 17.14
CA VAL A 132 5.66 8.84 17.77
C VAL A 132 6.49 8.02 18.74
N THR A 133 7.81 8.11 18.64
CA THR A 133 8.76 7.50 19.58
C THR A 133 9.63 8.59 20.18
N ARG A 134 9.56 8.76 21.50
CA ARG A 134 10.38 9.71 22.25
C ARG A 134 11.52 8.95 22.92
N SER A 135 12.75 9.42 22.77
CA SER A 135 13.86 8.80 23.50
C SER A 135 13.74 9.11 24.99
N LEU A 136 13.93 8.08 25.82
CA LEU A 136 13.97 8.20 27.27
C LEU A 136 15.33 8.71 27.78
N SER A 137 16.37 8.69 26.94
CA SER A 137 17.75 8.99 27.33
C SER A 137 18.16 10.46 27.20
N GLY A 138 17.23 11.38 26.93
CA GLY A 138 17.47 12.83 26.90
C GLY A 138 18.34 13.37 25.76
N SER A 139 19.13 12.52 25.08
CA SER A 139 20.06 12.91 24.01
C SER A 139 19.52 12.70 22.59
N ALA A 140 18.51 11.85 22.40
CA ALA A 140 17.90 11.60 21.10
C ALA A 140 16.53 12.30 20.99
N GLY A 141 16.35 13.04 19.90
CA GLY A 141 15.10 13.76 19.62
C GLY A 141 13.91 12.83 19.35
N THR A 142 12.71 13.42 19.27
CA THR A 142 11.50 12.70 18.86
C THR A 142 11.64 12.16 17.44
N THR A 143 11.27 10.89 17.25
CA THR A 143 11.23 10.23 15.94
C THR A 143 9.81 9.78 15.62
N TYR A 144 9.55 9.65 14.33
CA TYR A 144 8.25 9.29 13.79
C TYR A 144 8.40 8.12 12.83
N SER A 145 7.37 7.29 12.73
CA SER A 145 7.34 6.12 11.85
C SER A 145 5.90 5.78 11.49
N PHE A 146 5.68 5.05 10.41
CA PHE A 146 4.40 4.38 10.23
C PHE A 146 4.28 3.26 11.27
N ALA A 147 3.05 2.88 11.63
CA ALA A 147 2.81 1.81 12.59
C ALA A 147 3.48 0.48 12.18
N HIS A 148 3.60 0.24 10.87
CA HIS A 148 4.30 -0.89 10.29
C HIS A 148 4.79 -0.58 8.86
N LYS A 149 5.85 -1.26 8.40
CA LYS A 149 6.41 -1.09 7.04
C LYS A 149 5.36 -1.35 5.95
N SER A 150 4.52 -2.37 6.12
CA SER A 150 3.43 -2.68 5.18
C SER A 150 2.43 -1.52 5.02
N THR A 151 2.23 -0.70 6.06
CA THR A 151 1.38 0.49 5.95
C THR A 151 2.03 1.54 5.07
N GLN A 152 3.34 1.76 5.24
CA GLN A 152 4.12 2.65 4.38
C GLN A 152 4.10 2.17 2.92
N GLU A 153 4.30 0.87 2.69
CA GLU A 153 4.30 0.27 1.34
C GLU A 153 2.92 0.39 0.66
N ARG A 154 1.82 0.19 1.39
CA ARG A 154 0.48 0.37 0.83
C ARG A 154 0.15 1.82 0.49
N LEU A 155 0.56 2.78 1.34
CA LEU A 155 0.35 4.19 1.05
C LEU A 155 1.15 4.62 -0.18
N ALA A 156 2.39 4.15 -0.32
CA ALA A 156 3.21 4.36 -1.51
C ALA A 156 2.56 3.75 -2.76
N ALA A 157 2.01 2.54 -2.65
CA ALA A 157 1.33 1.85 -3.75
C ALA A 157 0.04 2.57 -4.17
N HIS A 158 -0.73 3.05 -3.21
CA HIS A 158 -1.91 3.88 -3.48
C HIS A 158 -1.54 5.12 -4.29
N TYR A 159 -0.51 5.86 -3.85
CA TYR A 159 -0.01 7.02 -4.58
C TYR A 159 0.39 6.69 -6.02
N ILE A 160 1.19 5.65 -6.25
CA ILE A 160 1.61 5.25 -7.60
C ILE A 160 0.40 4.86 -8.45
N THR A 161 -0.54 4.08 -7.89
CA THR A 161 -1.71 3.62 -8.64
C THR A 161 -2.58 4.79 -9.08
N GLU A 162 -2.89 5.72 -8.18
CA GLU A 162 -3.69 6.91 -8.49
C GLU A 162 -3.00 7.78 -9.56
N GLN A 163 -1.69 7.99 -9.45
CA GLN A 163 -0.91 8.69 -10.48
C GLN A 163 -0.98 7.99 -11.84
N MET A 164 -0.88 6.66 -11.87
CA MET A 164 -0.96 5.88 -13.11
C MET A 164 -2.34 5.91 -13.76
N LEU A 165 -3.40 6.06 -12.95
CA LEU A 165 -4.79 6.19 -13.37
C LEU A 165 -5.17 7.63 -13.75
N GLY A 166 -4.47 8.63 -13.22
CA GLY A 166 -4.69 10.05 -13.47
C GLY A 166 -4.57 10.46 -14.94
N THR A 167 -4.89 11.72 -15.24
CA THR A 167 -4.89 12.27 -16.61
C THR A 167 -3.50 12.38 -17.21
N ASP A 168 -2.55 12.83 -16.40
CA ASP A 168 -1.19 13.17 -16.83
C ASP A 168 -0.34 11.92 -17.06
N LYS A 169 -0.77 10.80 -16.47
CA LYS A 169 -0.23 9.46 -16.73
C LYS A 169 1.31 9.41 -16.63
N PRO A 170 1.92 9.93 -15.55
CA PRO A 170 3.36 9.88 -15.37
C PRO A 170 3.89 8.45 -15.51
N SER A 171 5.15 8.35 -15.91
CA SER A 171 5.89 7.10 -15.90
C SER A 171 6.30 6.74 -14.47
N LEU A 172 6.55 5.47 -14.18
CA LEU A 172 7.14 5.03 -12.90
C LEU A 172 8.43 5.78 -12.56
N THR A 173 9.25 6.07 -13.56
CA THR A 173 10.51 6.82 -13.41
C THR A 173 10.28 8.26 -12.96
N ASP A 174 9.23 8.93 -13.46
CA ASP A 174 8.86 10.28 -13.02
C ASP A 174 8.45 10.31 -11.55
N MET A 175 7.97 9.18 -11.03
CA MET A 175 7.64 9.00 -9.62
C MET A 175 8.82 8.51 -8.76
N GLY A 176 10.02 8.44 -9.34
CA GLY A 176 11.24 8.00 -8.63
C GLY A 176 11.43 6.49 -8.56
N VAL A 177 10.59 5.71 -9.25
CA VAL A 177 10.78 4.26 -9.40
C VAL A 177 11.72 4.01 -10.58
N THR A 178 13.00 3.94 -10.27
CA THR A 178 14.10 3.75 -11.22
C THR A 178 14.75 2.37 -10.97
N PRO A 179 15.60 1.87 -11.87
CA PRO A 179 16.29 0.60 -11.64
C PRO A 179 17.07 0.55 -10.31
N GLU A 180 17.63 1.69 -9.88
CA GLU A 180 18.44 1.81 -8.65
C GLU A 180 17.58 1.77 -7.38
N THR A 181 16.36 2.31 -7.43
CA THR A 181 15.44 2.38 -6.28
C THR A 181 14.44 1.22 -6.24
N SER A 182 14.21 0.55 -7.37
CA SER A 182 13.29 -0.58 -7.50
C SER A 182 13.46 -1.68 -6.45
N PRO A 183 14.68 -2.07 -6.01
CA PRO A 183 14.84 -3.06 -4.94
C PRO A 183 14.14 -2.69 -3.63
N SER A 184 14.01 -1.39 -3.33
CA SER A 184 13.29 -0.90 -2.14
C SER A 184 11.76 -0.92 -2.31
N PHE A 185 11.27 -1.16 -3.53
CA PHE A 185 9.86 -1.05 -3.90
C PHE A 185 9.19 -2.37 -4.29
N LEU A 186 9.82 -3.53 -4.08
CA LEU A 186 9.26 -4.82 -4.47
C LEU A 186 7.82 -5.02 -3.95
N GLU A 187 7.58 -4.80 -2.66
CA GLU A 187 6.24 -4.91 -2.06
C GLU A 187 5.27 -3.86 -2.62
N VAL A 188 5.74 -2.63 -2.81
CA VAL A 188 4.96 -1.53 -3.40
C VAL A 188 4.49 -1.90 -4.80
N LEU A 189 5.38 -2.42 -5.65
CA LEU A 189 5.09 -2.81 -7.02
C LEU A 189 4.08 -3.96 -7.10
N GLN A 190 4.12 -4.89 -6.14
CA GLN A 190 3.13 -5.96 -6.04
C GLN A 190 1.74 -5.42 -5.70
N TYR A 191 1.63 -4.48 -4.75
CA TYR A 191 0.36 -3.79 -4.46
C TYR A 191 -0.14 -3.00 -5.69
N VAL A 192 0.72 -2.23 -6.37
CA VAL A 192 0.34 -1.47 -7.58
C VAL A 192 -0.18 -2.40 -8.68
N LEU A 193 0.46 -3.55 -8.87
CA LEU A 193 0.01 -4.55 -9.85
C LEU A 193 -1.41 -5.03 -9.55
N GLN A 194 -1.72 -5.32 -8.28
CA GLN A 194 -3.03 -5.77 -7.83
C GLN A 194 -4.09 -4.67 -7.97
N ASP A 195 -3.79 -3.47 -7.47
CA ASP A 195 -4.72 -2.35 -7.49
C ASP A 195 -5.04 -1.92 -8.93
N LEU A 196 -4.03 -1.84 -9.80
CA LEU A 196 -4.21 -1.43 -11.19
C LEU A 196 -4.94 -2.49 -12.02
N SER A 197 -4.62 -3.78 -11.82
CA SER A 197 -5.27 -4.88 -12.55
C SER A 197 -6.76 -5.00 -12.20
N SER A 198 -7.12 -4.75 -10.93
CA SER A 198 -8.51 -4.79 -10.46
C SER A 198 -9.29 -3.52 -10.81
N SER A 199 -8.69 -2.34 -10.65
CA SER A 199 -9.37 -1.06 -10.83
C SER A 199 -9.49 -0.64 -12.30
N SER A 200 -8.47 -0.95 -13.12
CA SER A 200 -8.48 -0.61 -14.55
C SER A 200 -7.68 -1.61 -15.38
N PRO A 201 -8.29 -2.76 -15.77
CA PRO A 201 -7.63 -3.77 -16.58
C PRO A 201 -7.00 -3.22 -17.87
N ARG A 202 -7.63 -2.19 -18.47
CA ARG A 202 -7.11 -1.51 -19.66
C ARG A 202 -5.83 -0.73 -19.38
N GLN A 203 -5.78 0.06 -18.30
CA GLN A 203 -4.55 0.77 -17.93
C GLN A 203 -3.47 -0.21 -17.48
N PHE A 204 -3.84 -1.26 -16.76
CA PHE A 204 -2.92 -2.33 -16.40
C PHE A 204 -2.23 -2.93 -17.63
N GLN A 205 -2.97 -3.35 -18.66
CA GLN A 205 -2.37 -3.90 -19.88
C GLN A 205 -1.42 -2.91 -20.57
N LYS A 206 -1.78 -1.62 -20.61
CA LYS A 206 -0.94 -0.57 -21.18
C LYS A 206 0.36 -0.37 -20.38
N ARG A 207 0.28 -0.49 -19.06
CA ARG A 207 1.40 -0.24 -18.12
C ARG A 207 2.21 -1.49 -17.79
N TRP A 208 1.71 -2.66 -18.17
CA TRP A 208 2.31 -3.96 -17.86
C TRP A 208 3.80 -4.04 -18.23
N PRO A 209 4.27 -3.58 -19.41
CA PRO A 209 5.70 -3.62 -19.74
C PRO A 209 6.54 -2.87 -18.71
N GLN A 210 6.12 -1.66 -18.32
CA GLN A 210 6.82 -0.83 -17.36
C GLN A 210 6.82 -1.45 -15.95
N LEU A 211 5.69 -2.01 -15.51
CA LEU A 211 5.58 -2.70 -14.22
C LEU A 211 6.45 -3.97 -14.17
N ARG A 212 6.46 -4.74 -15.25
CA ARG A 212 7.30 -5.94 -15.38
C ARG A 212 8.79 -5.58 -15.30
N ASP A 213 9.20 -4.53 -16.00
CA ASP A 213 10.60 -4.11 -16.02
C ASP A 213 11.03 -3.57 -14.65
N ALA A 214 10.15 -2.84 -13.94
CA ALA A 214 10.39 -2.41 -12.56
C ALA A 214 10.45 -3.60 -11.58
N LEU A 215 9.57 -4.61 -11.71
CA LEU A 215 9.64 -5.83 -10.90
C LEU A 215 10.94 -6.60 -11.14
N THR A 216 11.39 -6.65 -12.40
CA THR A 216 12.68 -7.27 -12.76
C THR A 216 13.83 -6.52 -12.09
N ALA A 217 13.82 -5.19 -12.16
CA ALA A 217 14.82 -4.35 -11.49
C ALA A 217 14.74 -4.43 -9.96
N ALA A 218 13.57 -4.75 -9.40
CA ALA A 218 13.38 -5.03 -7.98
C ALA A 218 13.88 -6.43 -7.55
N GLY A 219 14.42 -7.22 -8.48
CA GLY A 219 15.01 -8.54 -8.20
C GLY A 219 14.14 -9.73 -8.61
N VAL A 220 12.95 -9.53 -9.19
CA VAL A 220 12.08 -10.62 -9.67
C VAL A 220 12.60 -11.09 -11.03
N THR A 221 13.55 -12.02 -11.00
CA THR A 221 14.30 -12.41 -12.22
C THR A 221 14.10 -13.86 -12.61
N ARG A 222 13.93 -14.75 -11.63
CA ARG A 222 13.82 -16.19 -11.83
C ARG A 222 12.37 -16.66 -11.84
N GLY A 223 12.14 -17.83 -12.39
CA GLY A 223 10.81 -18.47 -12.43
C GLY A 223 10.17 -18.56 -11.04
N GLY A 224 10.92 -18.96 -10.02
CA GLY A 224 10.45 -19.01 -8.63
C GLY A 224 10.03 -17.64 -8.07
N ASP A 225 10.75 -16.57 -8.41
CA ASP A 225 10.41 -15.20 -7.97
C ASP A 225 9.07 -14.78 -8.59
N TRP A 226 8.90 -15.00 -9.89
CA TRP A 226 7.67 -14.68 -10.61
C TRP A 226 6.48 -15.52 -10.14
N GLN A 227 6.71 -16.78 -9.76
CA GLN A 227 5.71 -17.63 -9.13
C GLN A 227 5.28 -17.08 -7.77
N ALA A 228 6.21 -16.60 -6.94
CA ALA A 228 5.87 -15.96 -5.66
C ALA A 228 5.01 -14.71 -5.84
N VAL A 229 5.32 -13.87 -6.84
CA VAL A 229 4.49 -12.70 -7.18
C VAL A 229 3.10 -13.13 -7.69
N LEU A 230 3.03 -14.19 -8.50
CA LEU A 230 1.77 -14.75 -9.00
C LEU A 230 0.89 -15.31 -7.87
N LEU A 231 1.46 -15.97 -6.87
CA LEU A 231 0.70 -16.51 -5.73
C LEU A 231 -0.06 -15.42 -4.96
N ARG A 232 0.43 -14.18 -4.97
CA ARG A 232 -0.25 -13.04 -4.34
C ARG A 232 -1.29 -12.39 -5.24
N SER A 233 -1.23 -12.63 -6.55
CA SER A 233 -2.10 -12.00 -7.56
C SER A 233 -2.55 -13.02 -8.63
N PRO A 234 -3.16 -14.15 -8.23
CA PRO A 234 -3.44 -15.28 -9.13
C PRO A 234 -4.39 -14.91 -10.28
N GLU A 235 -5.23 -13.90 -10.09
CA GLU A 235 -6.17 -13.39 -11.09
C GLU A 235 -5.51 -12.62 -12.24
N VAL A 236 -4.24 -12.23 -12.12
CA VAL A 236 -3.57 -11.36 -13.09
C VAL A 236 -3.01 -12.18 -14.25
N THR A 237 -3.82 -12.36 -15.30
CA THR A 237 -3.48 -13.22 -16.46
C THR A 237 -2.16 -12.83 -17.15
N ALA A 238 -1.83 -11.54 -17.24
CA ALA A 238 -0.57 -11.10 -17.88
C ALA A 238 0.66 -11.55 -17.07
N LEU A 239 0.56 -11.50 -15.74
CA LEU A 239 1.57 -11.99 -14.82
C LEU A 239 1.70 -13.51 -14.93
N ALA A 240 0.57 -14.24 -14.94
CA ALA A 240 0.58 -15.70 -15.10
C ALA A 240 1.28 -16.14 -16.39
N LYS A 241 0.97 -15.49 -17.53
CA LYS A 241 1.63 -15.76 -18.81
C LYS A 241 3.13 -15.48 -18.76
N HIS A 242 3.55 -14.41 -18.07
CA HIS A 242 4.95 -14.05 -17.95
C HIS A 242 5.71 -15.04 -17.06
N ALA A 243 5.17 -15.37 -15.89
CA ALA A 243 5.75 -16.35 -14.97
C ALA A 243 5.92 -17.71 -15.67
N ALA A 244 4.88 -18.18 -16.37
CA ALA A 244 4.94 -19.43 -17.16
C ALA A 244 6.06 -19.40 -18.20
N LYS A 245 6.18 -18.29 -18.95
CA LYS A 245 7.23 -18.14 -19.98
C LYS A 245 8.64 -18.20 -19.39
N ILE A 246 8.88 -17.54 -18.24
CA ILE A 246 10.20 -17.52 -17.60
C ILE A 246 10.55 -18.90 -17.06
N THR A 247 9.66 -19.53 -16.31
CA THR A 247 9.93 -20.85 -15.74
C THR A 247 10.11 -21.92 -16.82
N ILE A 248 9.26 -21.98 -17.87
CA ILE A 248 9.47 -22.93 -18.97
C ILE A 248 10.86 -22.75 -19.60
N LYS A 249 11.34 -21.52 -19.74
CA LYS A 249 12.68 -21.25 -20.27
C LYS A 249 13.80 -21.74 -19.34
N GLU A 250 13.55 -21.81 -18.03
CA GLU A 250 14.55 -22.21 -17.03
C GLU A 250 14.54 -23.71 -16.76
N THR A 251 13.37 -24.35 -16.76
CA THR A 251 13.17 -25.72 -16.28
C THR A 251 12.59 -26.67 -17.31
N ASP A 252 12.28 -26.20 -18.54
CA ASP A 252 11.57 -26.94 -19.60
C ASP A 252 10.17 -27.46 -19.21
N VAL A 253 9.73 -27.24 -17.97
CA VAL A 253 8.49 -27.72 -17.37
C VAL A 253 7.87 -26.61 -16.51
N TRP A 254 6.57 -26.39 -16.65
CA TRP A 254 5.80 -25.50 -15.77
C TRP A 254 4.99 -26.31 -14.78
N ASP A 255 5.52 -26.46 -13.56
CA ASP A 255 4.79 -27.05 -12.44
C ASP A 255 4.21 -25.94 -11.56
N VAL A 256 2.88 -25.92 -11.42
CA VAL A 256 2.18 -25.02 -10.49
C VAL A 256 2.07 -25.73 -9.16
N HIS A 257 2.95 -25.37 -8.23
CA HIS A 257 2.78 -25.76 -6.84
C HIS A 257 1.83 -24.78 -6.16
N SER A 258 0.63 -25.22 -5.79
CA SER A 258 -0.07 -24.60 -4.66
C SER A 258 0.84 -24.76 -3.45
N GLY A 259 1.08 -23.69 -2.68
CA GLY A 259 1.96 -23.69 -1.50
C GLY A 259 1.50 -24.58 -0.35
N GLU A 260 1.35 -25.88 -0.61
CA GLU A 260 1.23 -26.96 0.36
C GLU A 260 2.60 -27.63 0.43
N SER A 261 3.52 -27.01 1.18
CA SER A 261 4.79 -27.63 1.56
C SER A 261 5.01 -27.44 3.06
N MET A 262 4.78 -28.54 3.80
CA MET A 262 5.10 -28.88 5.20
C MET A 262 4.56 -28.01 6.33
#